data_AF-D2J7C7-F1
#
_entry.id   AF-D2J7C7-F1
#
_cell.length_a   1.000
_cell.length_b   1.000
_cell.length_c   1.000
_cell.angle_alpha   90.00
_cell.angle_beta   90.00
_cell.angle_gamma   90.00
#
_symmetry.space_group_name_H-M   'P 1'
#
loop_
_entity.id
_entity.type
_entity.pdbx_description
1 polymer ?
#
loop_
_entity_poly.entity_id
_entity_poly.type
_entity_poly.pdbx_seq_one_letter_code
_entity_poly.pdbx_strand_id
1 'polypeptide(L)'
;MYQTNLNEVIKNVETLLRSSITLKEISESTGISESVLKKLSSGDREVSNAKFEVINQLYQFYLENQNKIFKDRFYMEELSRVNLPKNIRNFIKDLSNAIDQVNNNEQEMLYEVRTIYIKDKKGNIKEKGKCIAVDENLALNLDVNTGLAKDPYDLKINTEISDIVDELKHVKIIFDELGLENALKQIKYDGGKIKLSKEKRHIMVYPKGTSLYEYNRFDYIGAFERMFFSLEYNQEKN
;
A
#
# COMPACT_ATOMS: atom_id res chain seq x y z
N MET A 1 2.93 -24.09 12.86
CA MET A 1 2.24 -22.94 13.46
C MET A 1 2.50 -21.75 12.55
N TYR A 2 1.48 -21.25 11.84
CA TYR A 2 1.66 -20.07 10.99
C TYR A 2 1.75 -18.84 11.90
N GLN A 3 2.92 -18.20 11.94
CA GLN A 3 3.05 -16.85 12.50
C GLN A 3 2.39 -15.90 11.50
N THR A 4 1.13 -15.52 11.76
CA THR A 4 0.48 -14.46 10.99
C THR A 4 1.21 -13.15 11.29
N ASN A 5 1.63 -12.45 10.23
CA ASN A 5 2.34 -11.19 10.35
C ASN A 5 1.43 -10.16 11.05
N LEU A 6 1.94 -9.47 12.08
CA LEU A 6 1.17 -8.47 12.83
C LEU A 6 0.62 -7.35 11.92
N ASN A 7 1.36 -7.00 10.87
CA ASN A 7 0.92 -6.01 9.88
C ASN A 7 -0.27 -6.53 9.06
N GLU A 8 -0.30 -7.83 8.76
CA GLU A 8 -1.42 -8.47 8.09
C GLU A 8 -2.67 -8.51 8.99
N VAL A 9 -2.49 -8.80 10.28
CA VAL A 9 -3.57 -8.74 11.29
C VAL A 9 -4.16 -7.33 11.37
N ILE A 10 -3.30 -6.30 11.45
CA ILE A 10 -3.74 -4.90 11.50
C ILE A 10 -4.52 -4.54 10.22
N LYS A 11 -4.00 -4.87 9.04
CA LYS A 11 -4.67 -4.62 7.75
C LYS A 11 -6.05 -5.29 7.67
N ASN A 12 -6.16 -6.52 8.18
CA ASN A 12 -7.41 -7.26 8.22
C ASN A 12 -8.44 -6.64 9.18
N VAL A 13 -7.99 -6.17 10.34
CA VAL A 13 -8.85 -5.44 11.29
C VAL A 13 -9.32 -4.11 10.70
N GLU A 14 -8.45 -3.37 10.02
CA GLU A 14 -8.84 -2.16 9.30
C GLU A 14 -9.86 -2.44 8.19
N THR A 15 -9.69 -3.55 7.48
CA THR A 15 -10.65 -4.01 6.46
C THR A 15 -12.02 -4.28 7.06
N LEU A 16 -12.09 -4.98 8.21
CA LEU A 16 -13.33 -5.20 8.95
C LEU A 16 -14.00 -3.88 9.36
N LEU A 17 -13.25 -2.96 9.97
CA LEU A 17 -13.78 -1.68 10.48
C LEU A 17 -14.27 -0.74 9.38
N ARG A 18 -13.94 -1.04 8.12
CA ARG A 18 -14.35 -0.34 6.91
C ARG A 18 -15.38 -1.12 6.07
N SER A 19 -15.76 -2.31 6.51
CA SER A 19 -16.75 -3.15 5.82
C SER A 19 -18.18 -2.61 5.97
N SER A 20 -19.11 -3.18 5.22
CA SER A 20 -20.55 -2.88 5.35
C SER A 20 -21.17 -3.41 6.65
N ILE A 21 -20.42 -4.17 7.46
CA ILE A 21 -20.87 -4.64 8.77
C ILE A 21 -20.94 -3.44 9.71
N THR A 22 -22.12 -3.24 10.31
CA THR A 22 -22.35 -2.08 11.19
C THR A 22 -21.50 -2.18 12.46
N LEU A 23 -21.06 -1.04 12.99
CA LEU A 23 -20.30 -1.01 14.26
C LEU A 23 -21.10 -1.62 15.42
N LYS A 24 -22.43 -1.49 15.38
CA LYS A 24 -23.34 -2.14 16.33
C LYS A 24 -23.22 -3.67 16.28
N GLU A 25 -23.27 -4.25 15.08
CA GLU A 25 -23.14 -5.70 14.89
C GLU A 25 -21.76 -6.22 15.34
N ILE A 26 -20.69 -5.49 15.03
CA ILE A 26 -19.34 -5.80 15.52
C ILE A 26 -19.32 -5.72 17.06
N SER A 27 -19.90 -4.68 17.65
CA SER A 27 -19.93 -4.46 19.10
C SER A 27 -20.65 -5.59 19.84
N GLU A 28 -21.84 -5.96 19.38
CA GLU A 28 -22.65 -7.03 19.97
C GLU A 28 -21.96 -8.40 19.91
N SER A 29 -21.18 -8.65 18.86
CA SER A 29 -20.51 -9.95 18.66
C SER A 29 -19.15 -10.05 19.34
N THR A 30 -18.41 -8.94 19.39
CA THR A 30 -17.04 -8.92 19.95
C THR A 30 -16.98 -8.49 21.42
N GLY A 31 -18.05 -7.87 21.92
CA GLY A 31 -18.07 -7.24 23.25
C GLY A 31 -17.29 -5.92 23.32
N ILE A 32 -16.73 -5.44 22.22
CA ILE A 32 -16.00 -4.17 22.16
C ILE A 32 -17.02 -3.03 22.06
N SER A 33 -16.91 -2.01 22.91
CA SER A 33 -17.85 -0.88 22.89
C SER A 33 -17.86 -0.13 21.55
N GLU A 34 -19.04 0.29 21.08
CA GLU A 34 -19.19 1.11 19.87
C GLU A 34 -18.34 2.39 19.91
N SER A 35 -18.11 3.00 21.09
CA SER A 35 -17.24 4.17 21.21
C SER A 35 -15.79 3.87 20.84
N VAL A 36 -15.28 2.69 21.20
CA VAL A 36 -13.93 2.25 20.82
C VAL A 36 -13.89 1.95 19.32
N LEU A 37 -14.87 1.21 18.81
CA LEU A 37 -14.97 0.90 17.38
C LEU A 37 -15.07 2.18 16.53
N LYS A 38 -15.82 3.18 16.97
CA LYS A 38 -15.95 4.46 16.28
C LYS A 38 -14.62 5.20 16.22
N LYS A 39 -13.82 5.20 17.30
CA LYS A 39 -12.48 5.81 17.30
C LYS A 39 -11.50 5.09 16.38
N LEU A 40 -11.57 3.76 16.33
CA LEU A 40 -10.72 2.95 15.44
C LEU A 40 -11.14 3.10 13.98
N SER A 41 -12.44 3.06 13.69
CA SER A 41 -13.01 3.19 12.34
C SER A 41 -12.82 4.62 11.77
N SER A 42 -12.93 5.65 12.60
CA SER A 42 -12.68 7.05 12.20
C SER A 42 -11.21 7.42 12.07
N GLY A 43 -10.29 6.59 12.54
CA GLY A 43 -8.85 6.91 12.57
C GLY A 43 -8.43 7.88 13.69
N ASP A 44 -9.35 8.29 14.58
CA ASP A 44 -9.02 9.02 15.81
C ASP A 44 -8.05 8.23 16.71
N ARG A 45 -8.04 6.90 16.56
CA ARG A 45 -7.06 5.99 17.14
C ARG A 45 -6.62 4.98 16.10
N GLU A 46 -5.31 4.87 15.88
CA GLU A 46 -4.75 3.83 15.02
C GLU A 46 -4.96 2.42 15.60
N VAL A 47 -5.20 1.44 14.73
CA VAL A 47 -5.41 0.04 15.12
C VAL A 47 -4.15 -0.56 15.74
N SER A 48 -2.97 -0.19 15.24
CA SER A 48 -1.65 -0.56 15.80
C SER A 48 -1.50 -0.18 17.27
N ASN A 49 -2.17 0.90 17.70
CA ASN A 49 -2.12 1.43 19.06
C ASN A 49 -3.30 0.94 19.93
N ALA A 50 -4.15 0.05 19.42
CA ALA A 50 -5.19 -0.61 20.21
C ALA A 50 -4.58 -1.67 21.15
N LYS A 51 -5.32 -2.03 22.21
CA LYS A 51 -4.88 -3.14 23.07
C LYS A 51 -4.89 -4.43 22.26
N PHE A 52 -3.90 -5.30 22.47
CA PHE A 52 -3.81 -6.59 21.76
C PHE A 52 -5.11 -7.40 21.81
N GLU A 53 -5.77 -7.43 22.97
CA GLU A 53 -7.07 -8.11 23.13
C GLU A 53 -8.14 -7.59 22.16
N VAL A 54 -8.21 -6.26 21.97
CA VAL A 54 -9.15 -5.62 21.04
C VAL A 54 -8.79 -5.98 19.59
N ILE A 55 -7.51 -5.93 19.24
CA ILE A 55 -7.03 -6.32 17.89
C ILE A 55 -7.36 -7.79 17.62
N ASN A 56 -7.10 -8.68 18.57
CA ASN A 56 -7.34 -10.10 18.43
C ASN A 56 -8.84 -10.41 18.30
N GLN A 57 -9.70 -9.81 19.13
CA GLN A 57 -11.16 -9.98 19.04
C GLN A 57 -11.71 -9.50 17.69
N LEU A 58 -11.26 -8.34 17.20
CA LEU A 58 -11.64 -7.85 15.89
C LEU A 58 -11.11 -8.74 14.77
N TYR A 59 -9.89 -9.27 14.92
CA TYR A 59 -9.30 -10.16 13.93
C TYR A 59 -10.03 -11.51 13.86
N GLN A 60 -10.41 -12.11 14.99
CA GLN A 60 -11.23 -13.32 15.00
C GLN A 60 -12.60 -13.07 14.36
N PHE A 61 -13.25 -11.96 14.71
CA PHE A 61 -14.52 -11.58 14.08
C PHE A 61 -14.37 -11.36 12.56
N TYR A 62 -13.27 -10.76 12.13
CA TYR A 62 -12.91 -10.64 10.71
C TYR A 62 -12.84 -12.02 10.06
N LEU A 63 -12.08 -12.97 10.63
CA LEU A 63 -11.93 -14.34 10.09
C LEU A 63 -13.28 -15.05 9.94
N GLU A 64 -14.11 -14.99 10.97
CA GLU A 64 -15.44 -15.62 10.98
C GLU A 64 -16.39 -14.99 9.96
N ASN A 65 -16.22 -13.69 9.70
CA ASN A 65 -17.08 -12.91 8.83
C ASN A 65 -16.41 -12.56 7.50
N GLN A 66 -15.28 -13.17 7.13
CA GLN A 66 -14.61 -12.92 5.85
C GLN A 66 -15.60 -13.05 4.69
N ASN A 67 -16.38 -14.13 4.69
CA ASN A 67 -17.39 -14.32 3.68
C ASN A 67 -18.45 -13.22 3.65
N LYS A 68 -18.74 -12.53 4.76
CA LYS A 68 -19.71 -11.42 4.86
C LYS A 68 -19.10 -10.08 4.45
N ILE A 69 -17.86 -9.83 4.89
CA ILE A 69 -17.03 -8.68 4.54
C ILE A 69 -16.74 -8.66 3.03
N PHE A 70 -16.51 -9.84 2.45
CA PHE A 70 -16.28 -10.04 1.02
C PHE A 70 -17.53 -10.53 0.25
N LYS A 71 -18.73 -10.55 0.89
CA LYS A 71 -20.01 -10.95 0.24
C LYS A 71 -20.64 -9.88 -0.62
N ASP A 72 -19.95 -8.78 -0.82
CA ASP A 72 -20.25 -7.84 -1.88
C ASP A 72 -19.74 -8.39 -3.23
N ARG A 73 -20.11 -9.65 -3.55
CA ARG A 73 -19.78 -10.29 -4.84
C ARG A 73 -20.28 -9.45 -6.01
N PHE A 74 -21.42 -8.81 -5.85
CA PHE A 74 -21.99 -7.91 -6.86
C PHE A 74 -21.10 -6.67 -7.04
N TYR A 75 -20.63 -6.07 -5.95
CA TYR A 75 -19.71 -4.92 -5.99
C TYR A 75 -18.33 -5.28 -6.55
N MET A 76 -17.76 -6.43 -6.17
CA MET A 76 -16.51 -6.95 -6.76
C MET A 76 -16.69 -7.31 -8.24
N GLU A 77 -17.86 -7.83 -8.62
CA GLU A 77 -18.20 -8.06 -10.02
C GLU A 77 -18.36 -6.73 -10.80
N GLU A 78 -18.97 -5.71 -10.21
CA GLU A 78 -19.06 -4.37 -10.80
C GLU A 78 -17.69 -3.70 -10.95
N LEU A 79 -16.84 -3.76 -9.92
CA LEU A 79 -15.46 -3.28 -10.00
C LEU A 79 -14.65 -4.05 -11.04
N SER A 80 -14.84 -5.36 -11.17
CA SER A 80 -14.17 -6.17 -12.20
C SER A 80 -14.56 -5.73 -13.62
N ARG A 81 -15.76 -5.17 -13.81
CA ARG A 81 -16.23 -4.61 -15.08
C ARG A 81 -15.69 -3.20 -15.34
N VAL A 82 -15.10 -2.54 -14.35
CA VAL A 82 -14.47 -1.22 -14.52
C VAL A 82 -13.17 -1.37 -15.30
N ASN A 83 -13.23 -1.01 -16.57
CA ASN A 83 -12.05 -1.01 -17.43
C ASN A 83 -11.16 0.20 -17.17
N LEU A 84 -9.93 -0.02 -16.71
CA LEU A 84 -8.91 1.03 -16.69
C LEU A 84 -8.53 1.46 -18.13
N PRO A 85 -8.06 2.70 -18.34
CA PRO A 85 -7.53 3.11 -19.65
C PRO A 85 -6.38 2.20 -20.12
N LYS A 86 -6.30 1.91 -21.43
CA LYS A 86 -5.28 0.99 -21.99
C LYS A 86 -3.85 1.43 -21.65
N ASN A 87 -3.57 2.74 -21.74
CA ASN A 87 -2.27 3.29 -21.40
C ASN A 87 -1.90 3.11 -19.91
N ILE A 88 -2.88 3.16 -19.00
CA ILE A 88 -2.66 2.89 -17.58
C ILE A 88 -2.32 1.41 -17.36
N ARG A 89 -3.11 0.49 -17.94
CA ARG A 89 -2.82 -0.97 -17.84
C ARG A 89 -1.45 -1.33 -18.40
N ASN A 90 -1.11 -0.79 -19.58
CA ASN A 90 0.20 -1.02 -20.17
C ASN A 90 1.32 -0.49 -19.27
N PHE A 91 1.13 0.70 -18.69
CA PHE A 91 2.13 1.28 -17.78
C PHE A 91 2.32 0.45 -16.51
N ILE A 92 1.25 -0.06 -15.90
CA ILE A 92 1.33 -0.97 -14.74
C ILE A 92 2.11 -2.24 -15.11
N LYS A 93 1.85 -2.82 -16.28
CA LYS A 93 2.59 -3.98 -16.76
C LYS A 93 4.06 -3.67 -17.02
N ASP A 94 4.37 -2.51 -17.61
CA ASP A 94 5.75 -2.07 -17.83
C ASP A 94 6.52 -1.94 -16.50
N LEU A 95 5.87 -1.41 -15.46
CA LEU A 95 6.43 -1.32 -14.10
C LEU A 95 6.67 -2.71 -13.50
N SER A 96 5.68 -3.59 -13.59
CA SER A 96 5.75 -4.97 -13.09
C SER A 96 6.94 -5.71 -13.69
N ASN A 97 7.07 -5.67 -15.02
CA ASN A 97 8.21 -6.25 -15.72
C ASN A 97 9.53 -5.63 -15.27
N ALA A 98 9.64 -4.30 -15.20
CA ALA A 98 10.90 -3.65 -14.83
C ALA A 98 11.32 -3.97 -13.39
N ILE A 99 10.36 -4.12 -12.48
CA ILE A 99 10.60 -4.54 -11.09
C ILE A 99 11.07 -6.00 -11.05
N ASP A 100 10.47 -6.90 -11.84
CA ASP A 100 10.95 -8.27 -11.96
C ASP A 100 12.40 -8.31 -12.45
N GLN A 101 12.76 -7.47 -13.42
CA GLN A 101 14.14 -7.37 -13.92
C GLN A 101 15.13 -6.90 -12.82
N VAL A 102 14.77 -5.88 -12.03
CA VAL A 102 15.58 -5.47 -10.87
C VAL A 102 15.73 -6.63 -9.87
N ASN A 103 14.63 -7.28 -9.52
CA ASN A 103 14.62 -8.37 -8.55
C ASN A 103 15.39 -9.62 -9.04
N ASN A 104 15.52 -9.79 -10.35
CA ASN A 104 16.33 -10.83 -10.99
C ASN A 104 17.80 -10.41 -11.23
N ASN A 105 18.21 -9.24 -10.75
CA ASN A 105 19.55 -8.65 -10.91
C ASN A 105 19.91 -8.32 -12.37
N GLU A 106 18.92 -8.09 -13.22
CA GLU A 106 19.11 -7.64 -14.61
C GLU A 106 19.28 -6.12 -14.71
N GLN A 107 18.90 -5.39 -13.66
CA GLN A 107 19.10 -3.95 -13.50
C GLN A 107 19.80 -3.68 -12.16
N GLU A 108 20.85 -2.86 -12.19
CA GLU A 108 21.52 -2.38 -10.98
C GLU A 108 20.68 -1.27 -10.33
N MET A 109 20.52 -1.30 -9.00
CA MET A 109 19.80 -0.30 -8.22
C MET A 109 20.57 0.07 -6.96
N LEU A 110 20.56 1.36 -6.63
CA LEU A 110 21.16 1.88 -5.40
C LEU A 110 20.11 1.89 -4.28
N TYR A 111 20.52 1.36 -3.13
CA TYR A 111 19.72 1.33 -1.91
C TYR A 111 20.48 2.05 -0.81
N GLU A 112 19.82 2.99 -0.13
CA GLU A 112 20.43 3.78 0.94
C GLU A 112 19.73 3.53 2.27
N VAL A 113 20.51 3.28 3.32
CA VAL A 113 19.99 3.31 4.70
C VAL A 113 20.10 4.73 5.23
N ARG A 114 18.97 5.39 5.45
CA ARG A 114 18.91 6.79 5.90
C ARG A 114 18.40 6.88 7.33
N THR A 115 18.98 7.77 8.12
CA THR A 115 18.42 8.18 9.42
C THR A 115 17.54 9.40 9.21
N ILE A 116 16.27 9.32 9.63
CA ILE A 116 15.27 10.36 9.48
C ILE A 116 15.27 11.22 10.74
N TYR A 117 15.43 12.52 10.56
CA TYR A 117 15.31 13.50 11.63
C TYR A 117 14.06 14.36 11.44
N ILE A 118 13.42 14.74 12.54
CA ILE A 118 12.28 15.66 12.55
C ILE A 118 12.61 16.89 13.38
N LYS A 119 12.21 18.06 12.87
CA LYS A 119 12.24 19.32 13.60
C LYS A 119 10.91 19.50 14.32
N ASP A 120 10.92 19.59 15.64
CA ASP A 120 9.72 19.89 16.41
C ASP A 120 9.26 21.35 16.25
N LYS A 121 8.05 21.67 16.72
CA LYS A 121 7.50 23.03 16.65
C LYS A 121 8.32 24.07 17.45
N LYS A 122 9.19 23.62 18.36
CA LYS A 122 10.10 24.47 19.15
C LYS A 122 11.46 24.64 18.48
N GLY A 123 11.69 23.99 17.34
CA GLY A 123 12.90 24.07 16.55
C GLY A 123 13.97 23.04 16.90
N ASN A 124 13.73 22.13 17.84
CA ASN A 124 14.69 21.07 18.18
C ASN A 124 14.67 19.97 17.12
N ILE A 125 15.83 19.43 16.78
CA ILE A 125 15.98 18.31 15.88
C ILE A 125 16.09 17.03 16.71
N LYS A 126 15.27 16.03 16.39
CA LYS A 126 15.30 14.71 17.02
C LYS A 126 15.28 13.64 15.95
N GLU A 127 15.98 12.54 16.21
CA GLU A 127 15.83 11.33 15.40
C GLU A 127 14.38 10.84 15.49
N LYS A 128 13.77 10.59 14.33
CA LYS A 128 12.42 10.03 14.20
C LYS A 128 12.47 8.53 13.95
N GLY A 129 13.48 8.06 13.23
CA GLY A 129 13.66 6.64 12.89
C GLY A 129 14.65 6.46 11.75
N LYS A 130 14.66 5.27 11.16
CA LYS A 130 15.50 4.94 10.01
C LYS A 130 14.65 4.36 8.89
N CYS A 131 15.13 4.45 7.66
CA CYS A 131 14.49 3.79 6.52
C CYS A 131 15.53 3.27 5.53
N ILE A 132 15.11 2.30 4.72
CA ILE A 132 15.76 1.99 3.46
C ILE A 132 15.06 2.82 2.38
N ALA A 133 15.83 3.57 1.62
CA ALA A 133 15.36 4.44 0.56
C ALA A 133 15.90 3.99 -0.80
N VAL A 134 15.03 4.05 -1.80
CA VAL A 134 15.37 3.99 -3.22
C VAL A 134 14.91 5.32 -3.83
N ASP A 135 15.80 5.99 -4.53
CA ASP A 135 15.52 7.23 -5.27
C ASP A 135 16.34 7.18 -6.57
N GLU A 136 15.90 6.34 -7.51
CA GLU A 136 16.67 5.95 -8.68
C GLU A 136 15.81 5.91 -9.96
N ASN A 137 16.48 5.91 -11.12
CA ASN A 137 15.80 5.73 -12.40
C ASN A 137 15.68 4.25 -12.76
N LEU A 138 14.46 3.73 -12.73
CA LEU A 138 14.13 2.41 -13.23
C LEU A 138 14.01 2.42 -14.76
N ALA A 139 14.68 1.50 -15.44
CA ALA A 139 14.54 1.36 -16.88
C ALA A 139 13.27 0.59 -17.23
N LEU A 140 12.29 1.29 -17.84
CA LEU A 140 11.10 0.63 -18.39
C LEU A 140 11.41 0.06 -19.77
N ASN A 141 10.89 -1.14 -20.04
CA ASN A 141 11.08 -1.85 -21.31
C ASN A 141 12.55 -2.06 -21.68
N LEU A 142 13.39 -2.43 -20.71
CA LEU A 142 14.77 -2.81 -20.95
C LEU A 142 14.83 -4.10 -21.79
N ASP A 143 15.53 -4.04 -22.91
CA ASP A 143 15.95 -5.25 -23.63
C ASP A 143 17.26 -5.76 -23.03
N VAL A 144 17.15 -6.86 -22.28
CA VAL A 144 18.27 -7.48 -21.55
C VAL A 144 19.40 -7.93 -22.49
N ASN A 145 19.11 -8.26 -23.75
CA ASN A 145 20.13 -8.71 -24.70
C ASN A 145 21.00 -7.55 -25.21
N THR A 146 20.41 -6.35 -25.30
CA THR A 146 21.08 -5.18 -25.87
C THR A 146 21.46 -4.13 -24.83
N GLY A 147 20.93 -4.22 -23.60
CA GLY A 147 21.14 -3.25 -22.53
C GLY A 147 20.43 -1.90 -22.76
N LEU A 148 19.55 -1.81 -23.78
CA LEU A 148 18.87 -0.57 -24.14
C LEU A 148 17.53 -0.45 -23.41
N ALA A 149 17.38 0.63 -22.65
CA ALA A 149 16.12 1.05 -22.03
C ALA A 149 15.40 2.07 -22.91
N LYS A 150 14.08 1.96 -23.05
CA LYS A 150 13.31 2.92 -23.84
C LYS A 150 12.96 4.18 -23.05
N ASP A 151 12.64 4.03 -21.77
CA ASP A 151 12.13 5.13 -20.98
C ASP A 151 12.55 5.01 -19.50
N PRO A 152 13.13 6.05 -18.88
CA PRO A 152 13.38 6.06 -17.45
C PRO A 152 12.08 6.33 -16.67
N TYR A 153 11.95 5.71 -15.51
CA TYR A 153 10.92 5.97 -14.52
C TYR A 153 11.57 6.34 -13.18
N ASP A 154 11.20 7.49 -12.63
CA ASP A 154 11.65 7.96 -11.32
C ASP A 154 11.01 7.07 -10.23
N LEU A 155 11.75 6.08 -9.75
CA LEU A 155 11.32 5.16 -8.71
C LEU A 155 11.71 5.71 -7.35
N LYS A 156 10.71 5.91 -6.50
CA LYS A 156 10.92 6.32 -5.10
C LYS A 156 10.22 5.36 -4.15
N ILE A 157 11.00 4.73 -3.28
CA ILE A 157 10.52 3.83 -2.22
C ILE A 157 11.14 4.26 -0.91
N ASN A 158 10.35 4.29 0.16
CA ASN A 158 10.85 4.46 1.52
C ASN A 158 10.20 3.42 2.41
N THR A 159 10.99 2.50 2.94
CA THR A 159 10.54 1.45 3.86
C THR A 159 11.13 1.74 5.23
N GLU A 160 10.29 2.05 6.22
CA GLU A 160 10.73 2.26 7.60
C GLU A 160 11.33 0.98 8.19
N ILE A 161 12.39 1.12 8.99
CA ILE A 161 13.07 0.00 9.65
C ILE A 161 13.21 0.29 11.14
N SER A 162 12.97 -0.73 11.97
CA SER A 162 13.07 -0.64 13.45
C SER A 162 14.49 -0.78 13.97
N ASP A 163 15.32 -1.53 13.26
CA ASP A 163 16.60 -2.03 13.79
C ASP A 163 17.82 -1.43 13.07
N ILE A 164 18.98 -1.59 13.70
CA ILE A 164 20.26 -1.34 13.04
C ILE A 164 20.43 -2.41 11.97
N VAL A 165 20.52 -1.98 10.71
CA VAL A 165 20.81 -2.85 9.58
C VAL A 165 22.27 -2.67 9.22
N ASP A 166 23.11 -3.60 9.67
CA ASP A 166 24.55 -3.60 9.35
C ASP A 166 24.80 -3.97 7.88
N GLU A 167 23.96 -4.84 7.31
CA GLU A 167 24.04 -5.28 5.93
C GLU A 167 22.64 -5.57 5.35
N LEU A 168 22.41 -5.18 4.10
CA LEU A 168 21.20 -5.47 3.34
C LEU A 168 21.43 -6.70 2.44
N LYS A 169 20.74 -7.80 2.71
CA LYS A 169 20.79 -9.04 1.92
C LYS A 169 19.45 -9.35 1.28
N HIS A 170 19.51 -9.91 0.07
CA HIS A 170 18.35 -10.38 -0.68
C HIS A 170 17.22 -9.34 -0.78
N VAL A 171 17.58 -8.08 -1.01
CA VAL A 171 16.60 -6.99 -1.14
C VAL A 171 15.74 -7.25 -2.36
N LYS A 172 14.42 -7.10 -2.20
CA LYS A 172 13.44 -7.17 -3.27
C LYS A 172 12.51 -5.98 -3.21
N ILE A 173 12.21 -5.42 -4.38
CA ILE A 173 11.12 -4.47 -4.54
C ILE A 173 9.82 -5.26 -4.66
N ILE A 174 8.87 -4.96 -3.79
CA ILE A 174 7.52 -5.53 -3.83
C ILE A 174 6.58 -4.51 -4.47
N PHE A 175 5.87 -4.93 -5.51
CA PHE A 175 4.82 -4.14 -6.15
C PHE A 175 3.46 -4.79 -5.94
N ASP A 176 2.59 -4.13 -5.17
CA ASP A 176 1.18 -4.53 -5.00
C ASP A 176 0.36 -4.13 -6.24
N GLU A 177 0.62 -4.79 -7.36
CA GLU A 177 -0.04 -4.54 -8.64
C GLU A 177 -1.57 -4.67 -8.52
N LEU A 178 -2.04 -5.72 -7.84
CA LEU A 178 -3.47 -5.97 -7.64
C LEU A 178 -4.10 -4.88 -6.76
N GLY A 179 -3.43 -4.48 -5.68
CA GLY A 179 -3.86 -3.38 -4.83
C GLY A 179 -3.99 -2.07 -5.60
N LEU A 180 -3.00 -1.75 -6.44
CA LEU A 180 -3.03 -0.57 -7.31
C LEU A 180 -4.22 -0.64 -8.27
N GLU A 181 -4.38 -1.76 -8.99
CA GLU A 181 -5.47 -1.92 -9.95
C GLU A 181 -6.84 -1.74 -9.28
N ASN A 182 -7.04 -2.34 -8.11
CA ASN A 182 -8.29 -2.27 -7.38
C ASN A 182 -8.56 -0.84 -6.89
N ALA A 183 -7.56 -0.13 -6.36
CA ALA A 183 -7.70 1.26 -5.96
C ALA A 183 -8.07 2.16 -7.16
N LEU A 184 -7.44 1.95 -8.32
CA LEU A 184 -7.77 2.69 -9.54
C LEU A 184 -9.18 2.37 -10.04
N LYS A 185 -9.58 1.10 -10.05
CA LYS A 185 -10.95 0.72 -10.44
C LYS A 185 -11.97 1.36 -9.51
N GLN A 186 -11.69 1.37 -8.21
CA GLN A 186 -12.54 2.00 -7.20
C GLN A 186 -12.68 3.51 -7.41
N ILE A 187 -11.56 4.24 -7.57
CA ILE A 187 -11.58 5.69 -7.82
C ILE A 187 -12.43 6.00 -9.05
N LYS A 188 -12.29 5.20 -10.11
CA LYS A 188 -13.07 5.39 -11.34
C LYS A 188 -14.55 5.06 -11.15
N TYR A 189 -14.86 3.97 -10.45
CA TYR A 189 -16.24 3.56 -10.14
C TYR A 189 -16.98 4.67 -9.38
N ASP A 190 -16.33 5.28 -8.40
CA ASP A 190 -16.87 6.37 -7.59
C ASP A 190 -16.93 7.73 -8.32
N GLY A 191 -16.61 7.77 -9.62
CA GLY A 191 -16.65 8.99 -10.44
C GLY A 191 -15.38 9.85 -10.39
N GLY A 192 -14.35 9.40 -9.67
CA GLY A 192 -13.01 10.00 -9.69
C GLY A 192 -12.32 9.88 -11.05
N LYS A 193 -11.30 10.72 -11.28
CA LYS A 193 -10.54 10.75 -12.54
C LYS A 193 -9.17 10.12 -12.38
N ILE A 194 -8.72 9.44 -13.44
CA ILE A 194 -7.42 8.77 -13.50
C ILE A 194 -6.76 9.12 -14.83
N LYS A 195 -5.49 9.51 -14.80
CA LYS A 195 -4.73 9.92 -15.99
C LYS A 195 -3.28 9.45 -15.86
N LEU A 196 -2.64 9.15 -16.99
CA LEU A 196 -1.19 8.96 -17.05
C LEU A 196 -0.56 10.31 -17.41
N SER A 197 0.41 10.76 -16.62
CA SER A 197 1.19 11.94 -16.95
C SER A 197 2.03 11.68 -18.20
N LYS A 198 1.95 12.58 -19.20
CA LYS A 198 2.74 12.47 -20.43
C LYS A 198 4.21 12.83 -20.22
N GLU A 199 4.49 13.71 -19.27
CA GLU A 199 5.83 14.28 -19.06
C GLU A 199 6.68 13.41 -18.13
N LYS A 200 6.07 12.96 -17.03
CA LYS A 200 6.79 12.27 -15.94
C LYS A 200 6.38 10.81 -15.78
N ARG A 201 5.58 10.29 -16.73
CA ARG A 201 5.09 8.90 -16.83
C ARG A 201 4.73 8.28 -15.47
N HIS A 202 3.75 8.89 -14.81
CA HIS A 202 3.22 8.44 -13.51
C HIS A 202 1.70 8.52 -13.50
N ILE A 203 1.03 7.78 -12.61
CA ILE A 203 -0.42 7.78 -12.49
C ILE A 203 -0.86 8.98 -11.63
N MET A 204 -1.79 9.75 -12.18
CA MET A 204 -2.46 10.86 -11.53
C MET A 204 -3.89 10.47 -11.22
N VAL A 205 -4.30 10.66 -9.96
CA VAL A 205 -5.67 10.39 -9.51
C VAL A 205 -6.30 11.64 -8.90
N TYR A 206 -7.63 11.72 -9.00
CA TYR A 206 -8.46 12.76 -8.41
C TYR A 206 -9.52 12.06 -7.53
N PRO A 207 -9.14 11.64 -6.31
CA PRO A 207 -9.92 10.72 -5.48
C PRO A 207 -10.92 11.42 -4.55
N LYS A 208 -11.07 12.75 -4.61
CA LYS A 208 -11.93 13.47 -3.68
C LYS A 208 -13.37 12.97 -3.71
N GLY A 209 -13.90 12.65 -2.53
CA GLY A 209 -15.26 12.14 -2.38
C GLY A 209 -15.46 10.67 -2.81
N THR A 210 -14.39 9.95 -3.14
CA THR A 210 -14.44 8.50 -3.37
C THR A 210 -14.58 7.72 -2.06
N SER A 211 -14.91 6.44 -2.16
CA SER A 211 -15.01 5.51 -1.03
C SER A 211 -13.66 5.14 -0.40
N LEU A 212 -12.54 5.46 -1.07
CA LEU A 212 -11.19 5.23 -0.55
C LEU A 212 -10.83 6.26 0.52
N TYR A 213 -11.18 5.98 1.78
CA TYR A 213 -11.01 6.90 2.91
C TYR A 213 -9.60 7.51 3.03
N GLU A 214 -8.56 6.72 2.77
CA GLU A 214 -7.17 7.17 2.81
C GLU A 214 -6.89 8.32 1.82
N TYR A 215 -7.58 8.29 0.68
CA TYR A 215 -7.32 9.18 -0.44
C TYR A 215 -8.41 10.25 -0.64
N ASN A 216 -9.62 10.04 -0.11
CA ASN A 216 -10.80 10.82 -0.46
C ASN A 216 -10.80 12.28 -0.02
N ARG A 217 -9.85 12.67 0.83
CA ARG A 217 -9.63 14.06 1.24
C ARG A 217 -8.77 14.85 0.26
N PHE A 218 -8.06 14.18 -0.64
CA PHE A 218 -7.14 14.81 -1.57
C PHE A 218 -7.85 15.13 -2.89
N ASP A 219 -7.76 16.39 -3.33
CA ASP A 219 -8.22 16.80 -4.65
C ASP A 219 -7.41 16.14 -5.79
N TYR A 220 -6.13 15.87 -5.52
CA TYR A 220 -5.18 15.32 -6.48
C TYR A 220 -4.07 14.55 -5.75
N ILE A 221 -3.69 13.41 -6.32
CA ILE A 221 -2.47 12.68 -5.94
C ILE A 221 -1.70 12.36 -7.23
N GLY A 222 -0.45 12.79 -7.28
CA GLY A 222 0.50 12.47 -8.35
C GLY A 222 1.39 11.28 -7.96
N ALA A 223 1.79 10.50 -8.95
CA ALA A 223 2.56 9.26 -8.77
C ALA A 223 1.92 8.29 -7.79
N PHE A 224 0.62 8.07 -7.97
CA PHE A 224 -0.22 7.25 -7.07
C PHE A 224 0.27 5.81 -6.96
N GLU A 225 0.85 5.26 -8.03
CA GLU A 225 1.48 3.94 -8.05
C GLU A 225 2.57 3.76 -6.99
N ARG A 226 3.25 4.85 -6.57
CA ARG A 226 4.33 4.77 -5.58
C ARG A 226 3.88 4.33 -4.20
N MET A 227 2.59 4.48 -3.90
CA MET A 227 1.99 4.02 -2.65
C MET A 227 1.89 2.49 -2.57
N PHE A 228 2.14 1.80 -3.68
CA PHE A 228 2.03 0.34 -3.82
C PHE A 228 3.40 -0.33 -3.98
N PHE A 229 4.49 0.41 -3.77
CA PHE A 229 5.83 -0.15 -3.68
C PHE A 229 6.27 -0.27 -2.23
N SER A 230 6.96 -1.35 -1.92
CA SER A 230 7.67 -1.54 -0.65
C SER A 230 8.95 -2.35 -0.89
N LEU A 231 9.72 -2.57 0.17
CA LEU A 231 10.92 -3.41 0.12
C LEU A 231 10.76 -4.58 1.08
N GLU A 232 11.15 -5.75 0.60
CA GLU A 232 11.48 -6.91 1.43
C GLU A 232 13.00 -7.06 1.50
N TYR A 233 13.53 -7.41 2.67
CA TYR A 233 14.95 -7.58 2.89
C TYR A 233 15.20 -8.58 4.02
N ASN A 234 16.39 -9.20 4.04
CA ASN A 234 16.87 -10.08 5.10
C ASN A 234 15.91 -11.23 5.51
N GLN A 235 15.09 -11.74 4.58
CA GLN A 235 14.33 -12.97 4.86
C GLN A 235 15.25 -14.18 4.72
N GLU A 236 15.48 -14.89 5.83
CA GLU A 236 16.16 -16.18 5.81
C GLU A 236 15.34 -17.17 4.98
N LYS A 237 15.98 -17.86 4.04
CA LYS A 237 15.37 -19.02 3.39
C LYS A 237 15.28 -20.13 4.44
N ASN A 238 14.07 -20.41 4.93
CA ASN A 238 13.77 -21.68 5.60
C ASN A 238 13.95 -22.85 4.63
#